data_AF-A0A2G9V4L3-F1
#
_entry.id   AF-A0A2G9V4L3-F1
#
_cell.length_a   1.000
_cell.length_b   1.000
_cell.length_c   1.000
_cell.angle_alpha   90.00
_cell.angle_beta   90.00
_cell.angle_gamma   90.00
#
_symmetry.space_group_name_H-M   'P 1'
#
loop_
_entity.id
_entity.type
_entity.pdbx_description
1 polymer ?
#
loop_
_entity_poly.entity_id
_entity_poly.type
_entity_poly.pdbx_seq_one_letter_code
_entity_poly.pdbx_strand_id
1 'polypeptide(L)'
;MKLIKAIKNWWRQVKLVDGIGMKVIYKAKHGSSSISWFTRMAWATTATVGCAVSQNCGGVWYAACHYYSGGNIFDEVVYKKGYPCTDCPGGYFCGSGLLCEAAGGI
;
A
#
# COMPACT_ATOMS: atom_id res chain seq x y z
N MET A 1 12.17 -18.02 -0.98
CA MET A 1 12.02 -16.58 -1.33
C MET A 1 11.75 -15.82 -0.04
N LYS A 2 12.43 -14.69 0.22
CA LYS A 2 12.10 -13.83 1.37
C LYS A 2 10.94 -12.90 1.00
N LEU A 3 10.02 -12.63 1.94
CA LEU A 3 8.88 -11.72 1.75
C LEU A 3 9.30 -10.35 1.18
N ILE A 4 10.44 -9.84 1.63
CA ILE A 4 11.04 -8.58 1.16
C ILE A 4 11.19 -8.52 -0.38
N LYS A 5 11.48 -9.66 -1.03
CA LYS A 5 11.60 -9.70 -2.50
C LYS A 5 10.25 -9.43 -3.18
N ALA A 6 9.16 -9.97 -2.64
CA ALA A 6 7.81 -9.72 -3.14
C ALA A 6 7.39 -8.26 -2.90
N ILE A 7 7.60 -7.75 -1.68
CA ILE A 7 7.31 -6.35 -1.31
C ILE A 7 8.04 -5.37 -2.25
N LYS A 8 9.34 -5.56 -2.47
CA LYS A 8 10.11 -4.73 -3.40
C LYS A 8 9.58 -4.82 -4.84
N ASN A 9 9.13 -5.99 -5.27
CA ASN A 9 8.57 -6.17 -6.61
C ASN A 9 7.24 -5.45 -6.79
N TRP A 10 6.34 -5.54 -5.81
CA TRP A 10 5.05 -4.84 -5.83
C TRP A 10 5.22 -3.32 -5.79
N TRP A 11 6.09 -2.81 -4.92
CA TRP A 11 6.34 -1.37 -4.82
C TRP A 11 6.96 -0.79 -6.09
N ARG A 12 7.89 -1.52 -6.72
CA ARG A 12 8.63 -1.03 -7.91
C ARG A 12 7.74 -0.76 -9.11
N GLN A 13 6.51 -1.30 -9.17
CA GLN A 13 5.60 -1.09 -10.30
C GLN A 13 5.34 0.38 -10.61
N VAL A 14 5.36 1.26 -9.60
CA VAL A 14 5.24 2.73 -9.78
C VAL A 14 6.29 3.32 -10.72
N LYS A 15 7.43 2.64 -10.92
CA LYS A 15 8.51 3.07 -11.80
C LYS A 15 8.50 2.35 -13.16
N LEU A 16 7.69 1.31 -13.32
CA LEU A 16 7.75 0.40 -14.49
C LEU A 16 6.54 0.53 -15.42
N VAL A 17 5.42 1.02 -14.91
CA VAL A 17 4.18 1.20 -15.67
C VAL A 17 3.63 2.59 -15.43
N ASP A 18 2.64 2.97 -16.23
CA ASP A 18 1.91 4.22 -16.04
C ASP A 18 1.37 4.33 -14.60
N GLY A 19 1.77 5.40 -13.92
CA GLY A 19 1.36 5.67 -12.55
C GLY A 19 -0.07 6.19 -12.42
N ILE A 20 -0.49 6.47 -11.19
CA ILE A 20 -1.82 7.02 -10.86
C ILE A 20 -2.00 8.52 -11.20
N GLY A 21 -0.95 9.16 -11.73
CA GLY A 21 -0.93 10.58 -12.08
C GLY A 21 -1.00 11.53 -10.88
N MET A 22 -0.87 12.84 -11.13
CA MET A 22 -0.83 13.89 -10.09
C MET A 22 -2.16 14.11 -9.35
N LYS A 23 -3.25 13.55 -9.87
CA LYS A 23 -4.55 13.54 -9.19
C LYS A 23 -4.64 12.42 -8.16
N VAL A 24 -3.74 11.43 -8.21
CA VAL A 24 -3.66 10.29 -7.29
C VAL A 24 -4.96 9.49 -7.14
N ILE A 25 -5.83 9.53 -8.15
CA ILE A 25 -7.12 8.83 -8.16
C ILE A 25 -6.92 7.43 -8.72
N TYR A 26 -7.43 6.43 -8.02
CA TYR A 26 -7.46 5.06 -8.50
C TYR A 26 -8.65 4.87 -9.48
N LYS A 27 -8.39 4.37 -10.68
CA LYS A 27 -9.37 4.26 -11.78
C LYS A 27 -9.39 2.83 -12.31
N ALA A 28 -10.44 2.46 -13.05
CA ALA A 28 -10.58 1.12 -13.65
C ALA A 28 -9.32 0.66 -14.41
N LYS A 29 -8.69 1.55 -15.20
CA LYS A 29 -7.45 1.26 -15.94
C LYS A 29 -6.25 0.86 -15.05
N HIS A 30 -6.23 1.29 -13.79
CA HIS A 30 -5.18 0.93 -12.84
C HIS A 30 -5.39 -0.50 -12.30
N GLY A 31 -6.65 -0.96 -12.20
CA GLY A 31 -6.99 -2.30 -11.73
C GLY A 31 -6.58 -3.42 -12.68
N SER A 32 -6.51 -3.13 -13.99
CA SER A 32 -5.98 -4.05 -15.01
C SER A 32 -4.46 -3.97 -15.16
N SER A 33 -3.77 -3.15 -14.36
CA SER A 33 -2.33 -2.92 -14.43
C SER A 33 -1.63 -3.34 -13.12
N SER A 34 -0.34 -3.64 -13.20
CA SER A 34 0.50 -3.95 -12.04
C SER A 34 0.70 -2.75 -11.10
N ILE A 35 0.34 -1.53 -11.52
CA ILE A 35 0.31 -0.35 -10.64
C ILE A 35 -0.59 -0.58 -9.41
N SER A 36 -1.63 -1.42 -9.54
CA SER A 36 -2.54 -1.79 -8.46
C SER A 36 -1.83 -2.40 -7.25
N TRP A 37 -0.67 -3.03 -7.44
CA TRP A 37 0.12 -3.60 -6.34
C TRP A 37 0.79 -2.51 -5.51
N PHE A 38 1.34 -1.48 -6.17
CA PHE A 38 1.89 -0.32 -5.51
C PHE A 38 0.80 0.47 -4.77
N THR A 39 -0.34 0.74 -5.43
CA THR A 39 -1.39 1.58 -4.84
C THR A 39 -2.03 0.94 -3.61
N ARG A 40 -2.10 -0.40 -3.56
CA ARG A 40 -2.56 -1.12 -2.36
C ARG A 40 -1.60 -0.92 -1.18
N MET A 41 -0.30 -0.88 -1.42
CA MET A 41 0.71 -0.61 -0.38
C MET A 41 0.71 0.85 0.06
N ALA A 42 0.47 1.78 -0.87
CA ALA A 42 0.53 3.22 -0.63
C ALA A 42 -0.79 3.83 -0.14
N TRP A 43 -1.81 3.00 0.11
CA TRP A 43 -3.16 3.46 0.45
C TRP A 43 -3.19 4.05 1.87
N ALA A 44 -3.50 5.36 1.99
CA ALA A 44 -3.29 6.10 3.24
C ALA A 44 -4.12 5.60 4.42
N THR A 45 -5.31 5.04 4.18
CA THR A 45 -6.22 4.52 5.23
C THR A 45 -6.00 3.04 5.54
N THR A 46 -4.96 2.43 4.97
CA THR A 46 -4.57 1.05 5.26
C THR A 46 -3.55 1.05 6.39
N ALA A 47 -3.97 0.62 7.58
CA ALA A 47 -3.13 0.61 8.77
C ALA A 47 -2.66 -0.79 9.17
N THR A 48 -3.31 -1.85 8.67
CA THR A 48 -2.96 -3.22 9.03
C THR A 48 -2.68 -4.07 7.78
N VAL A 49 -1.66 -4.91 7.90
CA VAL A 49 -1.24 -5.85 6.87
C VAL A 49 -0.88 -7.18 7.50
N GLY A 50 -1.34 -8.26 6.90
CA GLY A 50 -0.96 -9.63 7.26
C GLY A 50 -0.40 -10.34 6.04
N CYS A 51 0.76 -10.99 6.18
CA CYS A 51 1.43 -11.64 5.07
C CYS A 51 1.76 -13.10 5.39
N ALA A 52 1.78 -13.93 4.36
CA ALA A 52 2.20 -15.33 4.43
C ALA A 52 3.13 -15.67 3.27
N VAL A 53 4.05 -16.60 3.53
CA VAL A 53 4.95 -17.16 2.52
C VAL A 53 4.84 -18.67 2.57
N SER A 54 4.62 -19.30 1.42
CA SER A 54 4.54 -20.76 1.30
C SER A 54 5.44 -21.26 0.19
N GLN A 55 6.07 -22.42 0.40
CA GLN A 55 6.82 -23.16 -0.62
C GLN A 55 6.05 -24.42 -1.08
N ASN A 56 4.87 -24.67 -0.52
CA ASN A 56 4.17 -25.95 -0.64
C ASN A 56 3.34 -26.10 -1.93
N CYS A 57 3.64 -25.30 -2.96
CA CYS A 57 2.91 -25.27 -4.22
C CYS A 57 3.87 -25.62 -5.36
N GLY A 58 4.19 -26.92 -5.51
CA GLY A 58 5.00 -27.42 -6.62
C GLY A 58 6.47 -26.98 -6.61
N GLY A 59 7.05 -26.72 -5.43
CA GLY A 59 8.45 -26.30 -5.29
C GLY A 59 8.71 -24.82 -5.58
N VAL A 60 7.67 -24.05 -5.92
CA VAL A 60 7.74 -22.59 -6.12
C VAL A 60 7.37 -21.86 -4.84
N TRP A 61 8.00 -20.71 -4.63
CA TRP A 61 7.70 -19.84 -3.50
C TRP A 61 6.58 -18.85 -3.84
N TYR A 62 5.57 -18.79 -2.98
CA TYR A 62 4.47 -17.85 -3.04
C TYR A 62 4.53 -16.90 -1.84
N ALA A 63 4.19 -15.64 -2.07
CA ALA A 63 4.01 -14.64 -1.03
C ALA A 63 2.68 -13.92 -1.26
N ALA A 64 1.87 -13.82 -0.23
CA ALA A 64 0.58 -13.13 -0.26
C ALA A 64 0.50 -12.18 0.94
N CYS A 65 -0.07 -10.99 0.72
CA CYS A 65 -0.38 -10.04 1.78
C CYS A 65 -1.83 -9.57 1.64
N HIS A 66 -2.52 -9.53 2.76
CA HIS A 66 -3.85 -8.94 2.91
C HIS A 66 -3.73 -7.62 3.66
N TYR A 67 -4.55 -6.65 3.27
CA TYR A 67 -4.52 -5.28 3.75
C TYR A 67 -5.89 -4.92 4.32
N TYR A 68 -5.92 -4.21 5.43
CA TYR A 68 -7.14 -3.67 6.02
C TYR A 68 -6.94 -2.20 6.48
N SER A 69 -7.74 -1.24 6.01
CA SER A 69 -8.69 -1.34 4.89
C SER A 69 -8.00 -1.80 3.58
N GLY A 70 -8.73 -2.45 2.67
CA GLY A 70 -8.12 -3.13 1.50
C GLY A 70 -7.59 -2.19 0.39
N GLY A 71 -8.00 -0.92 0.42
CA GLY A 71 -7.65 0.09 -0.58
C GLY A 71 -8.10 -0.24 -2.01
N ASN A 72 -7.52 0.47 -2.98
CA ASN A 72 -7.83 0.32 -4.41
C ASN A 72 -9.33 0.44 -4.74
N ILE A 73 -10.01 1.36 -4.05
CA ILE A 73 -11.41 1.67 -4.30
C ILE A 73 -11.48 2.55 -5.55
N PHE A 74 -12.33 2.19 -6.50
CA PHE A 74 -12.45 2.96 -7.74
C PHE A 74 -12.96 4.37 -7.45
N ASP A 75 -12.40 5.32 -8.19
CA ASP A 75 -12.71 6.75 -8.13
C ASP A 75 -12.33 7.45 -6.83
N GLU A 76 -11.67 6.76 -5.90
CA GLU A 76 -11.09 7.34 -4.69
C GLU A 76 -9.60 7.69 -4.86
N VAL A 77 -9.11 8.56 -3.99
CA VAL A 77 -7.68 8.91 -3.92
C VAL A 77 -6.89 7.88 -3.11
N VAL A 78 -5.71 7.51 -3.60
CA VAL A 78 -4.79 6.59 -2.88
C VAL A 78 -4.32 7.22 -1.57
N TYR A 79 -4.06 8.52 -1.58
CA TYR A 79 -3.73 9.32 -0.41
C TYR A 79 -4.15 10.77 -0.64
N LYS A 80 -4.47 11.49 0.43
CA LYS A 80 -4.71 12.94 0.36
C LYS A 80 -3.37 13.65 0.13
N LYS A 81 -3.37 14.64 -0.76
CA LYS A 81 -2.19 15.47 -1.02
C LYS A 81 -2.09 16.55 0.05
N GLY A 82 -0.88 16.80 0.54
CA GLY A 82 -0.60 17.80 1.58
C GLY A 82 0.79 17.59 2.16
N TYR A 83 1.14 18.39 3.15
CA TYR A 83 2.33 18.11 3.96
C TYR A 83 2.05 16.88 4.84
N PRO A 84 3.06 16.06 5.15
CA PRO A 84 2.87 14.91 6.02
C PRO A 84 2.27 15.32 7.37
N CYS A 85 1.43 14.45 7.93
CA CYS A 85 0.79 14.61 9.24
C CYS A 85 -0.17 15.81 9.41
N THR A 86 -0.48 16.59 8.37
CA THR A 86 -1.41 17.74 8.51
C THR A 86 -2.89 17.37 8.60
N ASP A 87 -3.22 16.09 8.39
CA ASP A 87 -4.60 15.56 8.41
C ASP A 87 -4.64 14.18 9.09
N CYS A 88 -3.89 14.01 10.18
CA CYS A 88 -3.98 12.80 10.99
C CYS A 88 -5.35 12.70 11.69
N PRO A 89 -5.95 11.51 11.75
CA PRO A 89 -7.20 11.32 12.47
C PRO A 89 -7.03 11.54 13.98
N GLY A 90 -8.13 11.83 14.68
CA GLY A 90 -8.12 12.00 16.13
C GLY A 90 -7.54 10.78 16.85
N GLY A 91 -6.68 11.01 17.85
CA GLY A 91 -5.96 9.95 18.58
C GLY A 91 -4.67 9.47 17.91
N TYR A 92 -4.31 10.02 16.75
CA TYR A 92 -3.05 9.76 16.05
C TYR A 92 -2.16 11.00 16.06
N PHE A 93 -0.86 10.77 16.10
CA PHE A 93 0.17 11.80 16.14
C PHE A 93 1.18 11.59 15.02
N CYS A 94 1.93 12.64 14.69
CA CYS A 94 2.99 12.53 13.70
C CYS A 94 4.17 11.75 14.28
N GLY A 95 4.43 10.57 13.74
CA GLY A 95 5.60 9.77 14.05
C GLY A 95 6.87 10.32 13.38
N SER A 96 8.02 9.81 13.82
CA SER A 96 9.33 10.18 13.23
C SER A 96 9.44 9.78 11.76
N GLY A 97 8.67 8.78 11.32
CA GLY A 97 8.57 8.34 9.93
C GLY A 97 7.66 9.19 9.04
N LEU A 98 7.13 10.32 9.52
CA LEU A 98 6.16 11.17 8.82
C LEU A 98 4.83 10.47 8.51
N LEU A 99 4.44 9.52 9.38
CA LEU A 99 3.18 8.78 9.33
C LEU A 99 2.33 9.11 10.56
N CYS A 100 1.01 8.90 10.45
CA CYS A 100 0.10 9.02 11.58
C CYS A 100 0.15 7.75 12.43
N GLU A 101 0.62 7.86 13.66
CA GLU A 101 0.81 6.74 14.60
C GLU A 101 -0.12 6.91 15.80
N ALA A 102 -0.75 5.83 16.27
CA ALA A 102 -1.66 5.89 17.41
C ALA A 102 -0.88 6.16 18.72
N ALA A 103 -1.48 6.94 19.62
CA ALA A 103 -0.95 7.16 20.97
C ALA A 103 -0.83 5.81 21.71
N GLY A 104 0.38 5.27 21.86
CA GLY A 104 0.62 3.97 22.51
C GLY A 104 0.80 2.78 21.57
N GLY A 105 1.04 3.01 20.28
CA GLY A 105 1.64 1.97 19.43
C GLY A 105 3.07 1.71 19.88
N ILE A 106 3.26 0.63 20.64
CA ILE A 106 4.52 -0.02 21.07
C ILE A 106 5.85 0.66 20.70
#